data_AF-A0A318RMY4-F1
#
_entry.id   AF-A0A318RMY4-F1
#
_cell.length_a   1.000
_cell.length_b   1.000
_cell.length_c   1.000
_cell.angle_alpha   90.00
_cell.angle_beta   90.00
_cell.angle_gamma   90.00
#
_symmetry.space_group_name_H-M   'P 1'
#
loop_
_entity.id
_entity.type
_entity.pdbx_description
1 polymer ?
#
loop_
_entity_poly.entity_id
_entity_poly.type
_entity_poly.pdbx_seq_one_letter_code
_entity_poly.pdbx_strand_id
1 'polypeptide(L)'
;MPSCLQTDDENRPGMVGKVAVTAVVGNEDGAHKITADLFQALNDIGFTIPAQGGTYWNGEAMSTVDYKDLDSTPDPVATTNAALARNAVHLASLLRSKQYPAY
;
A
#
# COMPACT_ATOMS: atom_id res chain seq x y z
N MET A 1 -24.75 2.61 18.46
CA MET A 1 -24.09 1.38 17.95
C MET A 1 -22.60 1.56 18.19
N PRO A 2 -21.88 0.61 18.82
CA PRO A 2 -20.43 0.68 18.87
C PRO A 2 -19.92 0.62 17.42
N SER A 3 -19.00 1.51 17.05
CA SER A 3 -18.41 1.47 15.71
C SER A 3 -17.72 0.13 15.49
N CYS A 4 -17.82 -0.42 14.29
CA CYS A 4 -17.27 -1.72 13.87
C CYS A 4 -15.73 -1.80 13.91
N LEU A 5 -15.04 -0.77 14.41
CA LEU A 5 -13.59 -0.71 14.47
C LEU A 5 -13.17 -1.04 15.89
N GLN A 6 -12.57 -2.22 16.09
CA GLN A 6 -11.87 -2.53 17.34
C GLN A 6 -10.90 -1.39 17.64
N THR A 7 -11.00 -0.82 18.84
CA THR A 7 -10.07 0.22 19.30
C THR A 7 -8.86 -0.40 19.97
N ASP A 8 -7.74 0.33 19.98
CA ASP A 8 -6.57 -0.05 20.78
C ASP A 8 -6.70 0.42 22.25
N ASP A 9 -5.68 0.15 23.06
CA ASP A 9 -5.65 0.49 24.49
C ASP A 9 -5.73 2.01 24.77
N GLU A 10 -5.44 2.84 23.76
CA GLU A 10 -5.55 4.31 23.83
C GLU A 10 -6.85 4.82 23.17
N ASN A 11 -7.80 3.91 22.92
CA ASN A 11 -9.11 4.17 22.31
C ASN A 11 -9.05 4.69 20.87
N ARG A 12 -7.94 4.48 20.15
CA ARG A 12 -7.82 4.84 18.73
C ARG A 12 -8.41 3.73 17.85
N PRO A 13 -8.92 4.03 16.65
CA PRO A 13 -9.29 2.99 15.69
C PRO A 13 -8.13 2.03 15.43
N GLY A 14 -8.38 0.71 15.42
CA GLY A 14 -7.33 -0.31 15.44
C GLY A 14 -6.42 -0.40 14.21
N MET A 15 -6.63 0.41 13.17
CA MET A 15 -5.70 0.54 12.04
C MET A 15 -4.77 1.75 12.18
N VAL A 16 -5.05 2.68 13.10
CA VAL A 16 -4.19 3.83 13.37
C VAL A 16 -2.80 3.34 13.74
N GLY A 17 -1.79 3.99 13.17
CA GLY A 17 -0.40 3.64 13.39
C GLY A 17 0.12 2.45 12.58
N LYS A 18 -0.72 1.85 11.74
CA LYS A 18 -0.31 0.86 10.74
C LYS A 18 -0.04 1.52 9.40
N VAL A 19 0.86 0.92 8.64
CA VAL A 19 1.23 1.37 7.30
C VAL A 19 0.54 0.50 6.26
N ALA A 20 0.00 1.11 5.22
CA ALA A 20 -0.52 0.41 4.05
C ALA A 20 0.27 0.78 2.79
N VAL A 21 0.34 -0.18 1.88
CA VAL A 21 0.96 -0.07 0.55
C VAL A 21 0.10 -0.81 -0.47
N THR A 22 0.24 -0.46 -1.75
CA THR A 22 -0.43 -1.16 -2.85
C THR A 22 0.57 -1.77 -3.82
N ALA A 23 0.24 -2.96 -4.32
CA ALA A 23 0.92 -3.60 -5.43
C ALA A 23 -0.15 -4.04 -6.43
N VAL A 24 -0.10 -3.52 -7.65
CA VAL A 24 -1.08 -3.83 -8.70
C VAL A 24 -0.40 -4.56 -9.84
N VAL A 25 -1.03 -5.63 -10.31
CA VAL A 25 -0.57 -6.37 -11.49
C VAL A 25 -1.74 -6.42 -12.47
N GLY A 26 -1.53 -5.95 -13.70
CA GLY A 26 -2.55 -5.98 -14.74
C GLY A 26 -1.92 -5.95 -16.14
N ASN A 27 -2.67 -6.32 -17.17
CA ASN A 27 -2.11 -6.50 -18.51
C ASN A 27 -2.14 -5.23 -19.38
N GLU A 28 -2.74 -4.12 -18.93
CA GLU A 28 -2.95 -2.96 -19.81
C GLU A 28 -2.91 -1.60 -19.09
N ASP A 29 -3.96 -1.20 -18.37
CA ASP A 29 -4.04 0.08 -17.64
C ASP A 29 -4.90 -0.03 -16.37
N GLY A 30 -4.80 0.95 -15.47
CA GLY A 30 -5.68 1.11 -14.30
C GLY A 30 -4.96 1.15 -12.95
N ALA A 31 -3.66 0.85 -12.91
CA ALA A 31 -2.88 0.74 -11.68
C ALA A 31 -2.94 1.99 -10.80
N HIS A 32 -2.88 3.18 -11.40
CA HIS A 32 -2.98 4.44 -10.68
C HIS A 32 -4.37 4.69 -10.09
N LYS A 33 -5.45 4.36 -10.84
CA LYS A 33 -6.83 4.53 -10.35
C LYS A 33 -7.13 3.55 -9.22
N ILE A 34 -6.75 2.29 -9.38
CA ILE A 34 -6.88 1.25 -8.35
C ILE A 34 -6.13 1.67 -7.09
N THR A 35 -4.89 2.16 -7.25
CA THR A 35 -4.10 2.66 -6.13
C THR A 35 -4.78 3.84 -5.43
N ALA A 36 -5.31 4.80 -6.18
CA ALA A 36 -6.02 5.95 -5.59
C ALA A 36 -7.26 5.51 -4.78
N ASP A 37 -8.07 4.60 -5.31
CA ASP A 37 -9.26 4.10 -4.63
C ASP A 37 -8.92 3.32 -3.36
N LEU A 38 -7.92 2.43 -3.44
CA LEU A 38 -7.43 1.67 -2.29
C LEU A 38 -6.86 2.59 -1.22
N PHE A 39 -6.04 3.58 -1.61
CA PHE A 39 -5.45 4.51 -0.69
C PHE A 39 -6.49 5.37 0.03
N GLN A 40 -7.51 5.86 -0.68
CA GLN A 40 -8.60 6.57 -0.04
C GLN A 40 -9.32 5.69 0.99
N ALA A 41 -9.71 4.47 0.60
CA ALA A 41 -10.42 3.55 1.48
C ALA A 41 -9.59 3.13 2.71
N LEU A 42 -8.28 2.90 2.53
CA LEU A 42 -7.36 2.54 3.61
C LEU A 42 -7.11 3.71 4.56
N ASN A 43 -6.99 4.92 4.02
CA ASN A 43 -6.87 6.14 4.82
C ASN A 43 -8.14 6.37 5.66
N ASP A 44 -9.32 6.16 5.11
CA ASP A 44 -10.61 6.37 5.80
C ASP A 44 -10.77 5.48 7.03
N ILE A 45 -10.12 4.32 7.05
CA ILE A 45 -10.11 3.41 8.21
C ILE A 45 -8.88 3.58 9.11
N GLY A 46 -7.95 4.49 8.78
CA GLY A 46 -6.86 4.93 9.66
C GLY A 46 -5.45 4.47 9.31
N PHE A 47 -5.22 3.83 8.17
CA PHE A 47 -3.85 3.51 7.73
C PHE A 47 -3.09 4.76 7.30
N THR A 48 -1.78 4.76 7.54
CA THR A 48 -0.86 5.77 7.00
C THR A 48 -0.16 5.25 5.75
N ILE A 49 -0.02 6.12 4.74
CA ILE A 49 0.56 5.76 3.45
C ILE A 49 1.95 6.39 3.31
N PRO A 50 3.00 5.60 3.00
CA PRO A 50 4.34 6.13 2.83
C PRO A 50 4.48 6.84 1.48
N ALA A 51 5.51 7.67 1.36
CA ALA A 51 5.90 8.23 0.06
C ALA A 51 6.18 7.09 -0.94
N GLN A 52 5.67 7.19 -2.16
CA GLN A 52 5.74 6.11 -3.16
C GLN A 52 5.22 4.76 -2.61
N GLY A 53 4.13 4.77 -1.84
CA GLY A 53 3.55 3.58 -1.24
C GLY A 53 2.83 2.63 -2.20
N GLY A 54 2.88 2.90 -3.50
CA GLY A 54 2.25 2.08 -4.54
C GLY A 54 3.28 1.64 -5.58
N THR A 55 3.20 0.38 -5.99
CA THR A 55 3.99 -0.21 -7.08
C THR A 55 3.07 -0.96 -8.03
N TYR A 56 3.50 -1.14 -9.27
CA TYR A 56 2.71 -1.89 -10.23
C TYR A 56 3.54 -2.54 -11.32
N TRP A 57 2.94 -3.53 -11.97
CA TRP A 57 3.35 -4.01 -13.27
C TRP A 57 2.16 -3.92 -14.24
N ASN A 58 2.44 -3.40 -15.43
CA ASN A 58 1.53 -3.39 -16.55
C ASN A 58 2.15 -4.16 -17.71
N GLY A 59 1.40 -5.13 -18.25
CA GLY A 59 1.73 -5.79 -19.50
C GLY A 59 1.69 -4.84 -20.69
N GLU A 60 2.26 -5.28 -21.82
CA GLU A 60 2.08 -4.55 -23.08
C GLU A 60 0.62 -4.67 -23.54
N ALA A 61 0.07 -3.55 -24.02
CA ALA A 61 -1.29 -3.54 -24.55
C ALA A 61 -1.47 -4.61 -25.64
N MET A 62 -2.59 -5.34 -25.59
CA MET A 62 -2.90 -6.46 -26.49
C MET A 62 -1.96 -7.68 -26.41
N SER A 63 -1.08 -7.76 -25.40
CA SER A 63 -0.27 -8.95 -25.12
C SER A 63 -1.06 -10.01 -24.36
N THR A 64 -0.68 -11.28 -24.52
CA THR A 64 -1.27 -12.42 -23.79
C THR A 64 -0.42 -12.89 -22.62
N VAL A 65 0.70 -12.21 -22.34
CA VAL A 65 1.63 -12.57 -21.26
C VAL A 65 1.10 -12.03 -19.93
N ASP A 66 0.85 -12.92 -18.96
CA ASP A 66 0.58 -12.52 -17.59
C ASP A 66 1.90 -12.35 -16.81
N TYR A 67 1.91 -11.52 -15.77
CA TYR A 67 3.08 -11.35 -14.88
C TYR A 67 3.61 -12.66 -14.31
N LYS A 68 2.72 -13.61 -14.01
CA LYS A 68 3.07 -14.92 -13.45
C LYS A 68 3.85 -15.80 -14.44
N ASP A 69 3.78 -15.48 -15.73
CA ASP A 69 4.41 -16.21 -16.81
C ASP A 69 5.80 -15.64 -17.15
N LEU A 70 6.21 -14.54 -16.50
CA LEU A 70 7.55 -13.98 -16.63
C LEU A 70 8.58 -14.87 -15.90
N ASP A 71 9.72 -15.12 -16.54
CA ASP A 71 10.82 -15.88 -15.94
C ASP A 71 11.39 -15.21 -14.68
N SER A 72 11.26 -13.88 -14.58
CA SER A 72 11.71 -13.10 -13.44
C SER A 72 10.95 -11.77 -13.33
N THR A 73 10.95 -11.19 -12.14
CA THR A 73 10.45 -9.83 -11.91
C THR A 73 11.26 -8.83 -12.75
N PRO A 74 10.64 -8.02 -13.62
CA PRO A 74 11.36 -7.00 -14.39
C PRO A 74 12.10 -6.01 -13.49
N ASP A 75 13.32 -5.61 -13.88
CA ASP A 75 14.17 -4.69 -13.10
C ASP A 75 13.48 -3.39 -12.66
N PRO A 76 12.63 -2.74 -13.48
CA PRO A 76 11.90 -1.56 -13.04
C PRO A 76 10.94 -1.86 -11.89
N VAL A 77 10.22 -2.99 -11.94
CA VAL A 77 9.30 -3.44 -10.89
C VAL A 77 10.08 -3.81 -9.63
N ALA A 78 11.21 -4.52 -9.76
CA ALA A 78 12.07 -4.83 -8.63
C ALA A 78 12.58 -3.56 -7.94
N THR A 79 12.95 -2.55 -8.72
CA THR A 79 13.43 -1.25 -8.23
C THR A 79 12.33 -0.49 -7.47
N THR A 80 11.13 -0.40 -8.03
CA THR A 80 10.00 0.28 -7.38
C THR A 80 9.54 -0.47 -6.13
N ASN A 81 9.51 -1.81 -6.16
CA ASN A 81 9.21 -2.63 -4.99
C ASN A 81 10.21 -2.39 -3.85
N ALA A 82 11.50 -2.31 -4.18
CA ALA A 82 12.54 -2.04 -3.19
C ALA A 82 12.40 -0.62 -2.59
N ALA A 83 12.05 0.38 -3.40
CA ALA A 83 11.80 1.74 -2.91
C ALA A 83 10.57 1.81 -2.00
N LEU A 84 9.46 1.18 -2.40
CA LEU A 84 8.23 1.08 -1.62
C LEU A 84 8.51 0.41 -0.26
N ALA A 85 9.22 -0.73 -0.25
CA ALA A 85 9.56 -1.43 0.97
C ALA A 85 10.40 -0.57 1.93
N ARG A 86 11.42 0.14 1.42
CA ARG A 86 12.24 1.06 2.24
C ARG A 86 11.39 2.15 2.87
N ASN A 87 10.51 2.79 2.10
CA ASN A 87 9.68 3.89 2.60
C ASN A 87 8.62 3.39 3.61
N ALA A 88 8.03 2.22 3.37
CA ALA A 88 7.08 1.60 4.27
C ALA A 88 7.73 1.24 5.62
N VAL A 89 8.92 0.62 5.59
CA VAL A 89 9.68 0.28 6.81
C VAL A 89 10.08 1.54 7.57
N HIS A 90 10.52 2.59 6.87
CA HIS A 90 10.85 3.87 7.48
C HIS A 90 9.64 4.46 8.22
N LEU A 91 8.49 4.57 7.54
CA LEU A 91 7.26 5.09 8.13
C LEU A 91 6.76 4.23 9.31
N ALA A 92 6.77 2.90 9.16
CA ALA A 92 6.36 1.99 10.22
C ALA A 92 7.25 2.13 11.46
N SER A 93 8.56 2.31 11.27
CA SER A 93 9.51 2.53 12.36
C SER A 93 9.24 3.87 13.07
N LEU A 94 8.94 4.93 12.31
CA LEU A 94 8.56 6.22 12.88
C LEU A 94 7.29 6.11 13.72
N LEU A 95 6.22 5.52 13.18
CA LEU A 95 4.94 5.35 13.89
C LEU A 95 5.09 4.47 15.13
N ARG A 96 5.90 3.41 15.05
CA ARG A 96 6.23 2.58 16.22
C ARG A 96 6.94 3.37 17.33
N SER A 97 7.81 4.31 16.95
CA SER A 97 8.56 5.15 17.90
C SER A 97 7.74 6.31 18.46
N LYS A 98 6.84 6.87 17.65
CA LYS A 98 6.08 8.07 17.94
C LYS A 98 4.74 7.97 17.24
N GLN A 99 3.79 7.39 17.95
CA GLN A 99 2.47 7.10 17.42
C GLN A 99 1.60 8.36 17.34
N TYR A 100 0.51 8.29 16.58
CA TYR A 100 -0.52 9.32 16.58
C TYR A 100 -1.06 9.55 18.01
N PRO A 101 -1.34 10.82 18.38
CA PRO A 101 -2.05 11.09 19.62
C PRO A 101 -3.45 10.45 19.60
N ALA A 102 -3.99 10.18 20.79
CA ALA A 102 -5.38 9.73 20.93
C ALA A 102 -6.36 10.82 20.47
N TYR A 103 -7.50 10.39 19.88
CA TYR A 103 -8.59 11.25 19.41
C TYR A 103 -9.93 10.52 19.46
#